data_AF-A0AAE2JQB4-F1
#
_entry.id   AF-A0AAE2JQB4-F1
#
_cell.length_a   1.000
_cell.length_b   1.000
_cell.length_c   1.000
_cell.angle_alpha   90.00
_cell.angle_beta   90.00
_cell.angle_gamma   90.00
#
_symmetry.space_group_name_H-M   'P 1'
#
loop_
_entity.id
_entity.type
_entity.pdbx_description
1 polymer ?
#
loop_
_entity_poly.entity_id
_entity_poly.type
_entity_poly.pdbx_seq_one_letter_code
_entity_poly.pdbx_strand_id
1 'polypeptide(L)'
;MKTAQATHLDGQHNQVINGRDGRPGKDGVTTIITRNVTDTAAVKQINTLTTQTAGQAQELNAARQMLIQQQKSSNAQFKSLKDDVDDNKKESRSGIAGAVAIASMPQVEQDQTFMVSAGAGTFHDESAVAVGASFHAGEHAIVKAGVTTTTNNDYAVGAGIGLGW
;
A
#
# COMPACT_ATOMS: atom_id res chain seq x y z
N MET A 1 12.54 -76.81 50.59
CA MET A 1 12.89 -75.68 51.49
C MET A 1 14.06 -74.95 50.84
N LYS A 2 13.80 -73.76 50.24
CA LYS A 2 14.26 -72.43 50.71
C LYS A 2 15.79 -72.39 50.83
N THR A 3 16.52 -71.62 50.03
CA THR A 3 16.50 -70.15 50.09
C THR A 3 17.00 -69.49 48.80
N ALA A 4 16.25 -68.50 48.33
CA ALA A 4 16.71 -67.50 47.39
C ALA A 4 17.74 -66.59 48.08
N GLN A 5 18.93 -66.42 47.48
CA GLN A 5 19.80 -65.30 47.79
C GLN A 5 19.22 -64.05 47.12
N ALA A 6 18.62 -63.19 47.93
CA ALA A 6 18.28 -61.85 47.51
C ALA A 6 19.57 -61.03 47.39
N THR A 7 19.97 -60.71 46.17
CA THR A 7 20.87 -59.58 45.93
C THR A 7 20.11 -58.33 46.36
N HIS A 8 20.42 -57.85 47.57
CA HIS A 8 19.86 -56.62 48.09
C HIS A 8 20.20 -55.47 47.13
N LEU A 9 19.16 -54.86 46.57
CA LEU A 9 19.21 -53.53 45.98
C LEU A 9 19.35 -52.53 47.13
N ASP A 10 20.54 -52.01 47.38
CA ASP A 10 20.75 -50.83 48.20
C ASP A 10 20.61 -49.58 47.33
N GLY A 11 19.36 -49.18 47.17
CA GLY A 11 19.01 -47.86 46.67
C GLY A 11 19.60 -46.76 47.54
N GLN A 12 19.97 -45.67 46.87
CA GLN A 12 19.91 -44.31 47.40
C GLN A 12 20.63 -44.05 48.73
N HIS A 13 21.93 -43.81 48.67
CA HIS A 13 22.56 -42.91 49.65
C HIS A 13 22.12 -41.47 49.39
N ASN A 14 20.87 -41.17 49.73
CA ASN A 14 20.46 -39.82 50.08
C ASN A 14 21.07 -39.50 51.45
N GLN A 15 22.22 -38.84 51.45
CA GLN A 15 22.98 -38.45 52.65
C GLN A 15 22.19 -37.43 53.50
N VAL A 16 21.20 -37.90 54.26
CA VAL A 16 20.63 -37.15 55.39
C VAL A 16 21.35 -37.60 56.67
N ILE A 17 22.62 -37.22 56.80
CA ILE A 17 23.32 -37.35 58.08
C ILE A 17 22.81 -36.23 58.99
N ASN A 18 21.81 -36.55 59.80
CA ASN A 18 21.31 -35.66 60.85
C ASN A 18 22.46 -35.39 61.84
N GLY A 19 22.84 -34.12 62.00
CA GLY A 19 23.74 -33.70 63.06
C GLY A 19 23.10 -33.94 64.43
N ARG A 20 23.94 -34.02 65.46
CA ARG A 20 23.50 -34.15 66.85
C ARG A 20 22.46 -33.05 67.13
N ASP A 21 21.29 -33.45 67.64
CA ASP A 21 20.15 -32.59 68.03
C ASP A 21 19.26 -32.06 66.89
N GLY A 22 19.13 -32.78 65.78
CA GLY A 22 18.16 -32.45 64.72
C GLY A 22 18.57 -31.26 63.83
N ARG A 23 19.79 -30.75 64.04
CA ARG A 23 20.41 -29.77 63.13
C ARG A 23 21.04 -30.50 61.94
N PRO A 24 20.99 -29.95 60.71
CA PRO A 24 21.67 -30.57 59.57
C PRO A 24 23.17 -30.74 59.87
N GLY A 25 23.72 -31.94 59.65
CA GLY A 25 25.17 -32.16 59.70
C GLY A 25 25.88 -31.39 58.58
N LYS A 26 27.22 -31.40 58.57
CA LYS A 26 28.05 -30.67 57.57
C LYS A 26 27.60 -30.93 56.12
N ASP A 27 27.26 -32.17 55.79
CA ASP A 27 26.81 -32.56 54.44
C ASP A 27 25.36 -32.09 54.15
N GLY A 28 24.50 -32.08 55.16
CA GLY A 28 23.15 -31.51 55.08
C GLY A 28 23.17 -30.00 54.87
N VAL A 29 24.02 -29.27 55.60
CA VAL A 29 24.24 -27.82 55.42
C VAL A 29 24.76 -27.52 54.02
N THR A 30 25.77 -28.28 53.56
CA THR A 30 26.33 -28.11 52.20
C THR A 30 25.26 -28.32 51.13
N THR A 31 24.46 -29.39 51.25
CA THR A 31 23.38 -29.71 50.30
C THR A 31 22.29 -28.63 50.27
N ILE A 32 21.93 -28.06 51.44
CA ILE A 32 20.96 -26.96 51.53
C ILE A 32 21.50 -25.70 50.86
N ILE A 33 22.76 -25.35 51.12
CA ILE A 33 23.41 -24.19 50.50
C ILE A 33 23.47 -24.34 48.97
N THR A 34 23.89 -25.51 48.47
CA THR A 34 23.95 -25.79 47.03
C THR A 34 22.58 -25.66 46.35
N ARG A 35 21.50 -26.16 46.98
CA ARG A 35 20.13 -25.98 46.48
C ARG A 35 19.72 -24.53 46.44
N ASN A 36 19.88 -23.78 47.54
CA ASN A 36 19.52 -22.37 47.60
C ASN A 36 20.27 -21.52 46.56
N VAL A 37 21.56 -21.78 46.33
CA VAL A 37 22.34 -21.11 45.28
C VAL A 37 21.80 -21.45 43.88
N THR A 38 21.45 -22.71 43.63
CA THR A 38 20.89 -23.18 42.35
C THR A 38 19.51 -22.56 42.08
N ASP A 39 18.62 -22.58 43.06
CA ASP A 39 17.28 -21.97 42.98
C ASP A 39 17.37 -20.46 42.74
N THR A 40 18.30 -19.78 43.42
CA THR A 40 18.56 -18.35 43.22
C THR A 40 19.03 -18.05 41.79
N ALA A 41 19.88 -18.90 41.21
CA ALA A 41 20.34 -18.73 39.83
C ALA A 41 19.20 -18.97 38.82
N ALA A 42 18.38 -19.99 39.04
CA ALA A 42 17.21 -20.28 38.20
C ALA A 42 16.19 -19.13 38.23
N VAL A 43 15.88 -18.59 39.41
CA VAL A 43 14.99 -17.43 39.56
C VAL A 43 15.52 -16.20 38.82
N LYS A 44 16.83 -15.94 38.87
CA LYS A 44 17.43 -14.84 38.09
C LYS A 44 17.25 -15.02 36.59
N GLN A 45 17.49 -16.23 36.07
CA GLN A 45 17.28 -16.53 34.64
C GLN A 45 15.82 -16.38 34.22
N ILE A 46 14.88 -16.87 35.03
CA ILE A 46 13.43 -16.73 34.79
C ILE A 46 13.03 -15.26 34.73
N ASN A 47 13.52 -14.44 35.67
CA ASN A 47 13.24 -13.01 35.67
C ASN A 47 13.77 -12.32 34.41
N THR A 48 15.01 -12.62 34.00
CA THR A 48 15.59 -12.12 32.74
C THR A 48 14.74 -12.51 31.53
N LEU A 49 14.35 -13.79 31.43
CA LEU A 49 13.53 -14.29 30.32
C LEU A 49 12.13 -13.65 30.32
N THR A 50 11.55 -13.42 31.50
CA THR A 50 10.25 -12.76 31.65
C THR A 50 10.31 -11.33 31.13
N THR A 51 11.35 -10.56 31.50
CA THR A 51 11.56 -9.21 30.99
C THR A 51 11.80 -9.19 29.48
N GLN A 52 12.61 -10.11 28.96
CA GLN A 52 12.85 -10.24 27.51
C GLN A 52 11.56 -10.55 26.75
N THR A 53 10.74 -11.49 27.26
CA THR A 53 9.47 -11.88 26.63
C THR A 53 8.47 -10.72 26.62
N ALA A 54 8.40 -9.93 27.69
CA ALA A 54 7.58 -8.72 27.73
C ALA A 54 8.04 -7.68 26.71
N GLY A 55 9.35 -7.48 26.55
CA GLY A 55 9.92 -6.60 25.52
C GLY A 55 9.59 -7.07 24.10
N GLN A 56 9.79 -8.35 23.82
CA GLN A 56 9.45 -8.96 22.52
C GLN A 56 7.96 -8.82 22.18
N ALA A 57 7.06 -8.97 23.16
CA ALA A 57 5.62 -8.78 22.95
C ALA A 57 5.28 -7.33 22.57
N GLN A 58 5.96 -6.33 23.16
CA GLN A 58 5.78 -4.92 22.81
C GLN A 58 6.30 -4.62 21.39
N GLU A 59 7.49 -5.12 21.04
CA GLU A 59 8.07 -4.97 19.70
C GLU A 59 7.17 -5.61 18.63
N LEU A 60 6.64 -6.81 18.88
CA LEU A 60 5.73 -7.48 17.95
C LEU A 60 4.44 -6.69 17.75
N ASN A 61 3.90 -6.07 18.80
CA ASN A 61 2.73 -5.21 18.70
C ASN A 61 3.01 -3.92 17.91
N ALA A 62 4.18 -3.30 18.12
CA ALA A 62 4.61 -2.14 17.34
C ALA A 62 4.82 -2.50 15.86
N ALA A 63 5.48 -3.63 15.58
CA ALA A 63 5.68 -4.13 14.22
C ALA A 63 4.35 -4.43 13.51
N ARG A 64 3.39 -5.06 14.21
CA ARG A 64 2.02 -5.27 13.67
C ARG A 64 1.34 -3.95 13.32
N GLN A 65 1.43 -2.94 14.17
CA GLN A 65 0.85 -1.62 13.90
C GLN A 65 1.52 -0.94 12.70
N MET A 66 2.84 -1.02 12.59
CA MET A 66 3.57 -0.50 11.42
C MET A 66 3.16 -1.21 10.14
N LEU A 67 3.03 -2.54 10.15
CA LEU A 67 2.57 -3.30 8.99
C LEU A 67 1.14 -2.91 8.59
N ILE A 68 0.23 -2.76 9.56
CA ILE A 68 -1.15 -2.29 9.28
C ILE A 68 -1.12 -0.88 8.68
N GLN A 69 -0.29 0.01 9.22
CA GLN A 69 -0.18 1.38 8.72
C GLN A 69 0.43 1.41 7.32
N GLN A 70 1.48 0.63 7.07
CA GLN A 70 2.10 0.48 5.76
C GLN A 70 1.11 -0.08 4.75
N GLN A 71 0.35 -1.12 5.10
CA GLN A 71 -0.69 -1.68 4.25
C GLN A 71 -1.77 -0.65 3.91
N LYS A 72 -2.22 0.15 4.89
CA LYS A 72 -3.19 1.23 4.66
C LYS A 72 -2.63 2.29 3.72
N SER A 73 -1.39 2.74 3.94
CA SER A 73 -0.72 3.71 3.09
C SER A 73 -0.53 3.18 1.66
N SER A 74 -0.10 1.93 1.49
CA SER A 74 0.00 1.29 0.18
C SER A 74 -1.35 1.17 -0.52
N ASN A 75 -2.41 0.77 0.19
CA ASN A 75 -3.74 0.69 -0.38
C ASN A 75 -4.27 2.07 -0.80
N ALA A 76 -4.01 3.12 0.00
CA ALA A 76 -4.39 4.48 -0.33
C ALA A 76 -3.64 5.01 -1.57
N GLN A 77 -2.34 4.75 -1.66
CA GLN A 77 -1.54 5.10 -2.85
C GLN A 77 -2.03 4.36 -4.10
N PHE A 78 -2.35 3.07 -3.98
CA PHE A 78 -2.89 2.29 -5.09
C PHE A 78 -4.26 2.82 -5.55
N LYS A 79 -5.12 3.19 -4.61
CA LYS A 79 -6.41 3.81 -4.94
C LYS A 79 -6.20 5.16 -5.65
N SER A 80 -5.31 6.01 -5.15
CA SER A 80 -5.00 7.29 -5.81
C SER A 80 -4.52 7.07 -7.24
N LEU A 81 -3.61 6.12 -7.45
CA LEU A 81 -3.13 5.80 -8.80
C LEU A 81 -4.25 5.26 -9.70
N LYS A 82 -5.15 4.45 -9.16
CA LYS A 82 -6.33 3.94 -9.90
C LYS A 82 -7.23 5.11 -10.34
N ASP A 83 -7.48 6.04 -9.42
CA ASP A 83 -8.29 7.24 -9.69
C ASP A 83 -7.59 8.11 -10.77
N ASP A 84 -6.30 8.41 -10.61
CA ASP A 84 -5.50 9.19 -11.58
C ASP A 84 -5.49 8.53 -12.98
N VAL A 85 -5.41 7.21 -13.05
CA VAL A 85 -5.44 6.48 -14.34
C VAL A 85 -6.81 6.56 -14.99
N ASP A 86 -7.90 6.49 -14.22
CA ASP A 86 -9.25 6.60 -14.75
C ASP A 86 -9.54 8.04 -15.21
N ASP A 87 -9.10 9.03 -14.44
CA ASP A 87 -9.21 10.46 -14.80
C ASP A 87 -8.42 10.76 -16.08
N ASN A 88 -7.17 10.29 -16.20
CA ASN A 88 -6.36 10.45 -17.41
C ASN A 88 -7.01 9.81 -18.65
N LYS A 89 -7.63 8.63 -18.48
CA LYS A 89 -8.37 7.99 -19.58
C LYS A 89 -9.56 8.82 -19.99
N LYS A 90 -10.28 9.40 -19.03
CA LYS A 90 -11.44 10.24 -19.29
C LYS A 90 -11.03 11.52 -20.01
N GLU A 91 -10.05 12.25 -19.49
CA GLU A 91 -9.48 13.46 -20.10
C GLU A 91 -8.99 13.18 -21.53
N SER A 92 -8.26 12.07 -21.74
CA SER A 92 -7.79 11.69 -23.07
C SER A 92 -8.95 11.42 -24.05
N ARG A 93 -10.00 10.70 -23.61
CA ARG A 93 -11.17 10.42 -24.45
C ARG A 93 -11.95 11.69 -24.76
N SER A 94 -12.15 12.56 -23.79
CA SER A 94 -12.79 13.85 -23.94
C SER A 94 -12.01 14.74 -24.91
N GLY A 95 -10.68 14.79 -24.79
CA GLY A 95 -9.81 15.49 -25.73
C GLY A 95 -9.94 14.99 -27.18
N ILE A 96 -9.99 13.67 -27.38
CA ILE A 96 -10.20 13.07 -28.71
C ILE A 96 -11.59 13.42 -29.25
N ALA A 97 -12.64 13.28 -28.44
CA ALA A 97 -14.00 13.66 -28.84
C ALA A 97 -14.06 15.15 -29.25
N GLY A 98 -13.39 16.03 -28.49
CA GLY A 98 -13.27 17.46 -28.81
C GLY A 98 -12.54 17.72 -30.12
N ALA A 99 -11.44 17.00 -30.37
CA ALA A 99 -10.73 17.09 -31.65
C ALA A 99 -11.61 16.63 -32.82
N VAL A 100 -12.36 15.53 -32.66
CA VAL A 100 -13.33 15.05 -33.65
C VAL A 100 -14.43 16.09 -33.89
N ALA A 101 -14.93 16.74 -32.83
CA ALA A 101 -15.93 17.80 -32.95
C ALA A 101 -15.40 19.03 -33.72
N ILE A 102 -14.16 19.47 -33.46
CA ILE A 102 -13.55 20.58 -34.22
C ILE A 102 -13.32 20.19 -35.68
N ALA A 103 -12.87 18.96 -35.92
CA ALA A 103 -12.60 18.45 -37.26
C ALA A 103 -13.88 18.25 -38.09
N SER A 104 -15.01 17.97 -37.45
CA SER A 104 -16.30 17.82 -38.14
C SER A 104 -16.96 19.16 -38.50
N MET A 105 -16.44 20.29 -38.00
CA MET A 105 -16.96 21.62 -38.34
C MET A 105 -16.72 21.96 -39.82
N PRO A 106 -17.77 22.31 -40.58
CA PRO A 106 -17.63 22.80 -41.94
C PRO A 106 -16.67 24.01 -42.05
N GLN A 107 -15.99 24.14 -43.19
CA GLN A 107 -15.14 25.28 -43.51
C GLN A 107 -15.83 26.22 -44.49
N VAL A 108 -15.43 27.49 -44.50
CA VAL A 108 -15.94 28.51 -45.42
C VAL A 108 -15.75 28.09 -46.89
N GLU A 109 -16.79 28.28 -47.70
CA GLU A 109 -16.76 27.99 -49.14
C GLU A 109 -16.13 29.15 -49.94
N GLN A 110 -15.77 28.92 -51.20
CA GLN A 110 -14.99 29.87 -52.00
C GLN A 110 -15.73 31.19 -52.30
N ASP A 111 -17.05 31.18 -52.32
CA ASP A 111 -17.92 32.33 -52.57
C ASP A 111 -18.31 33.09 -51.29
N GLN A 112 -17.87 32.63 -50.12
CA GLN A 112 -18.18 33.23 -48.82
C GLN A 112 -16.92 33.82 -48.18
N THR A 113 -16.99 35.04 -47.63
CA THR A 113 -15.84 35.63 -46.92
C THR A 113 -15.64 35.03 -45.52
N PHE A 114 -16.73 34.61 -44.87
CA PHE A 114 -16.75 34.18 -43.47
C PHE A 114 -17.84 33.13 -43.23
N MET A 115 -17.58 32.20 -42.31
CA MET A 115 -18.52 31.18 -41.88
C MET A 115 -18.41 30.97 -40.38
N VAL A 116 -19.55 30.86 -39.69
CA VAL A 116 -19.64 30.27 -38.35
C VAL A 116 -20.04 28.82 -38.51
N SER A 117 -19.35 27.93 -37.82
CA SER A 117 -19.59 26.49 -37.88
C SER A 117 -19.73 25.91 -36.48
N ALA A 118 -20.49 24.83 -36.38
CA ALA A 118 -20.59 24.00 -35.20
C ALA A 118 -20.36 22.54 -35.59
N GLY A 119 -19.78 21.77 -34.68
CA GLY A 119 -19.49 20.36 -34.88
C GLY A 119 -19.77 19.58 -33.60
N ALA A 120 -19.95 18.27 -33.76
CA ALA A 120 -20.06 17.35 -32.64
C ALA A 120 -19.21 16.12 -32.93
N GLY A 121 -18.76 15.45 -31.87
CA GLY A 121 -17.91 14.28 -31.97
C GLY A 121 -18.09 13.40 -30.75
N THR A 122 -17.89 12.09 -30.94
CA THR A 122 -17.93 11.11 -29.85
C THR A 122 -16.73 10.20 -29.95
N PHE A 123 -16.23 9.75 -28.81
CA PHE A 123 -15.17 8.75 -28.72
C PHE A 123 -15.31 7.95 -27.43
N HIS A 124 -15.52 6.63 -27.57
CA HIS A 124 -15.93 5.76 -26.45
C HIS A 124 -17.14 6.34 -25.69
N ASP A 125 -16.97 6.58 -24.39
CA ASP A 125 -18.02 7.01 -23.46
C ASP A 125 -18.11 8.54 -23.34
N GLU A 126 -17.31 9.29 -24.12
CA GLU A 126 -17.24 10.75 -24.07
C GLU A 126 -17.75 11.37 -25.38
N SER A 127 -18.42 12.52 -25.25
CA SER A 127 -18.95 13.31 -26.36
C SER A 127 -18.49 14.76 -26.26
N ALA A 128 -18.45 15.46 -27.38
CA ALA A 128 -18.03 16.85 -27.44
C ALA A 128 -18.83 17.64 -28.46
N VAL A 129 -18.92 18.94 -28.19
CA VAL A 129 -19.50 19.94 -29.08
C VAL A 129 -18.51 21.06 -29.28
N ALA A 130 -18.35 21.48 -30.53
CA ALA A 130 -17.44 22.51 -30.94
C ALA A 130 -18.17 23.62 -31.70
N VAL A 131 -17.68 24.84 -31.55
CA VAL A 131 -18.10 26.01 -32.32
C VAL A 131 -16.89 26.79 -32.77
N GLY A 132 -16.98 27.45 -33.90
CA GLY A 132 -15.91 28.30 -34.36
C GLY A 132 -16.23 28.98 -35.67
N ALA A 133 -15.20 29.56 -36.25
CA ALA A 133 -15.33 30.38 -37.43
C ALA A 133 -14.18 30.12 -38.40
N SER A 134 -14.47 30.34 -39.68
CA SER A 134 -13.46 30.35 -40.74
C SER A 134 -13.67 31.53 -41.68
N PHE A 135 -12.59 32.04 -42.25
CA PHE A 135 -12.62 33.16 -43.20
C PHE A 135 -11.55 33.03 -44.28
N HIS A 136 -11.80 33.65 -45.43
CA HIS A 136 -10.82 33.76 -46.50
C HIS A 136 -9.82 34.87 -46.20
N ALA A 137 -8.53 34.52 -46.15
CA ALA A 137 -7.40 35.42 -46.01
C ALA A 137 -6.78 35.72 -47.38
N GLY A 138 -7.60 36.20 -48.33
CA GLY A 138 -7.26 36.37 -49.76
C GLY A 138 -7.92 35.31 -50.64
N GLU A 139 -7.61 35.27 -51.93
CA GLU A 139 -8.23 34.33 -52.90
C GLU A 139 -7.84 32.86 -52.69
N HIS A 140 -6.67 32.61 -52.08
CA HIS A 140 -6.03 31.30 -52.06
C HIS A 140 -5.77 30.78 -50.64
N ALA A 141 -6.30 31.45 -49.62
CA ALA A 141 -6.00 31.13 -48.22
C ALA A 141 -7.25 31.13 -47.34
N ILE A 142 -7.41 30.12 -46.50
CA ILE A 142 -8.49 30.01 -45.52
C ILE A 142 -7.89 29.91 -44.13
N VAL A 143 -8.42 30.66 -43.18
CA VAL A 143 -8.10 30.54 -41.75
C VAL A 143 -9.32 29.99 -41.03
N LYS A 144 -9.12 29.06 -40.09
CA LYS A 144 -10.16 28.50 -39.22
C LYS A 144 -9.71 28.59 -37.76
N ALA A 145 -10.63 28.91 -36.87
CA ALA A 145 -10.43 28.83 -35.43
C ALA A 145 -11.69 28.28 -34.77
N GLY A 146 -11.55 27.55 -33.66
CA GLY A 146 -12.68 26.99 -32.95
C GLY A 146 -12.34 26.61 -31.52
N VAL A 147 -13.40 26.49 -30.73
CA VAL A 147 -13.37 26.02 -29.34
C VAL A 147 -14.31 24.84 -29.21
N THR A 148 -14.00 23.93 -28.30
CA THR A 148 -14.83 22.78 -27.98
C THR A 148 -15.00 22.65 -26.49
N THR A 149 -16.13 22.09 -26.09
CA THR A 149 -16.37 21.58 -24.75
C THR A 149 -16.79 20.12 -24.85
N THR A 150 -16.53 19.36 -23.79
CA THR A 150 -16.76 17.91 -23.74
C THR A 150 -17.72 17.57 -22.60
N THR A 151 -18.24 16.34 -22.59
CA THR A 151 -19.08 15.82 -21.50
C THR A 151 -18.36 15.71 -20.15
N ASN A 152 -17.02 15.81 -20.16
CA ASN A 152 -16.19 15.86 -18.96
C ASN A 152 -15.87 17.29 -18.49
N ASN A 153 -16.52 18.32 -19.05
CA ASN A 153 -16.24 19.73 -18.80
C ASN A 153 -14.82 20.19 -19.20
N ASP A 154 -14.11 19.41 -20.02
CA ASP A 154 -12.83 19.82 -20.59
C ASP A 154 -13.06 20.73 -21.80
N TYR A 155 -12.23 21.78 -21.91
CA TYR A 155 -12.28 22.74 -23.00
C TYR A 155 -11.01 22.66 -23.85
N ALA A 156 -11.15 22.78 -25.16
CA ALA A 156 -10.01 22.88 -26.07
C ALA A 156 -10.22 24.02 -27.08
N VAL A 157 -9.13 24.57 -27.59
CA VAL A 157 -9.13 25.60 -28.64
C VAL A 157 -8.12 25.21 -29.72
N GLY A 158 -8.44 25.50 -30.97
CA GLY A 158 -7.56 25.24 -32.10
C GLY A 158 -7.72 26.30 -33.18
N ALA A 159 -6.67 26.51 -33.96
CA ALA A 159 -6.70 27.34 -35.16
C ALA A 159 -5.76 26.78 -36.23
N GLY A 160 -6.03 27.08 -37.49
CA GLY A 160 -5.25 26.62 -38.63
C GLY A 160 -5.43 27.49 -39.86
N ILE A 161 -4.51 27.35 -40.82
CA ILE A 161 -4.52 28.00 -42.12
C ILE A 161 -4.35 26.96 -43.22
N GLY A 162 -5.07 27.11 -44.33
CA GLY A 162 -4.94 26.30 -45.53
C GLY A 162 -4.68 27.17 -46.75
N LEU A 163 -3.86 26.68 -47.68
CA LEU A 163 -3.59 27.31 -48.97
C LEU A 163 -4.04 26.38 -50.10
N GLY A 164 -4.69 26.92 -51.13
CA GLY A 164 -5.14 26.16 -52.32
C GLY A 164 -4.86 26.93 -53.61
N TRP A 165 -4.74 26.23 -54.73
CA TRP A 165 -4.49 26.78 -56.07
C TRP A 165 -5.29 26.02 -57.12
#